data_AF-A0A6I2Z3Y1-F1
#
_entry.id   AF-A0A6I2Z3Y1-F1
#
_cell.length_a   1.000
_cell.length_b   1.000
_cell.length_c   1.000
_cell.angle_alpha   90.00
_cell.angle_beta   90.00
_cell.angle_gamma   90.00
#
_symmetry.space_group_name_H-M   'P 1'
#
loop_
_entity.id
_entity.type
_entity.pdbx_description
1 polymer ?
#
loop_
_entity_poly.entity_id
_entity_poly.type
_entity_poly.pdbx_seq_one_letter_code
_entity_poly.pdbx_strand_id
1 'polypeptide(L)'
;MISLAASIATSGPLVGAMTTISKFIGVTSSFFLVGTLLAAGFLLTDNHGKLEPAALQLRIVALWSSAVWAISSLINIIFTLANILGSSIGSALDPTTIRSFITQITLGQYLFFQFLVGLFAFAVSMRLKKVGGVILLLILVVLGIIAPIFQSHSASSGSHALAIGSLAIHVIALSLWVGGVFGLGILDSKDRAIATPRFSQLALWAAIAVVGSGTANAWARLNFLSAWHSTYALVVVAKTLLTVSLIFIGYLHRKNLSSKNPLSIDWQKFARLIMVELIIMIGALALGAWLSSNKPPSPAGDPKFSAAITVAGLPMPGTPTLSRLLLLYNPDALFLGFLVLAVALYSKGVLILKRRGDKWPVGRSAAFVVAIIAIDYATSGGFGVYAHFSFSYHMIAHMILGMIAPIGLVLSAPITLALRTLPQSRDHQERGVRGTLVAALHSKLAGFWVNPVVALLIFDGSLFALYFTSLFGGMMQSHTGHLVMDVHFVLSGFLFFHVIIGVDPNPKRAPYIARIVTLFAAMSIHAFFSIAVMSSTTLLDGGYFAQLKAPWISDLLADQHLGGAIGWAMGEIPILLALIATFIQWVRDDSKEAKRIDKNTERLAAMGQPDELAEYNTYLAQLAERDRNGKSI
;
A
#
# COMPACT_ATOMS: atom_id res chain seq x y z
N MET A 1 -25.86 -19.29 0.29
CA MET A 1 -26.69 -18.14 -0.13
C MET A 1 -26.55 -17.76 -1.62
N ILE A 2 -25.94 -18.60 -2.49
CA ILE A 2 -25.76 -18.26 -3.93
C ILE A 2 -26.77 -18.99 -4.84
N SER A 3 -27.47 -20.03 -4.36
CA SER A 3 -28.45 -20.78 -5.18
C SER A 3 -29.78 -20.05 -5.44
N LEU A 4 -30.01 -18.87 -4.85
CA LEU A 4 -31.21 -18.06 -5.11
C LEU A 4 -30.99 -16.98 -6.19
N ALA A 5 -29.82 -16.93 -6.84
CA ALA A 5 -29.48 -15.89 -7.82
C ALA A 5 -29.87 -16.23 -9.27
N ALA A 6 -30.38 -17.44 -9.53
CA ALA A 6 -30.70 -17.90 -10.89
C ALA A 6 -32.07 -17.43 -11.42
N SER A 7 -32.93 -16.83 -10.60
CA SER A 7 -34.25 -16.34 -11.04
C SER A 7 -34.66 -15.00 -10.42
N ILE A 8 -33.70 -14.16 -10.02
CA ILE A 8 -34.03 -12.81 -9.52
C ILE A 8 -34.50 -11.99 -10.72
N ALA A 9 -35.72 -11.46 -10.63
CA ALA A 9 -36.30 -10.51 -11.57
C ALA A 9 -35.23 -9.48 -11.93
N THR A 10 -34.88 -9.38 -13.21
CA THR A 10 -33.96 -8.34 -13.67
C THR A 10 -34.58 -7.01 -13.31
N SER A 11 -33.85 -6.21 -12.52
CA SER A 11 -34.25 -4.82 -12.28
C SER A 11 -34.53 -4.15 -13.63
N GLY A 12 -35.56 -3.30 -13.68
CA GLY A 12 -35.95 -2.68 -14.95
C GLY A 12 -34.78 -1.95 -15.63
N PRO A 13 -34.75 -1.81 -16.97
CA PRO A 13 -33.63 -1.21 -17.71
C PRO A 13 -33.15 0.14 -17.17
N LEU A 14 -34.06 0.93 -16.60
CA LEU A 14 -33.77 2.20 -15.93
C LEU A 14 -32.84 2.06 -14.72
N VAL A 15 -33.05 1.06 -13.87
CA VAL A 15 -32.22 0.81 -12.66
C VAL A 15 -30.80 0.42 -13.07
N GLY A 16 -30.65 -0.43 -14.09
CA GLY A 16 -29.35 -0.79 -14.65
C GLY A 16 -28.62 0.40 -15.29
N ALA A 17 -29.34 1.23 -16.05
CA ALA A 17 -28.79 2.45 -16.64
C ALA A 17 -28.33 3.45 -15.57
N MET A 18 -29.15 3.71 -14.56
CA MET A 18 -28.81 4.63 -13.46
C MET A 18 -27.66 4.11 -12.58
N THR A 19 -27.56 2.80 -12.38
CA THR A 19 -26.38 2.18 -11.73
C THR A 19 -25.11 2.51 -12.52
N THR A 20 -25.16 2.39 -13.84
CA THR A 20 -23.99 2.67 -14.71
C THR A 20 -23.65 4.15 -14.74
N ILE A 21 -24.66 5.03 -14.83
CA ILE A 21 -24.48 6.48 -14.84
C ILE A 21 -23.91 6.97 -13.50
N SER A 22 -24.45 6.52 -12.37
CA SER A 22 -23.96 6.90 -11.05
C SER A 22 -22.51 6.43 -10.81
N LYS A 23 -22.16 5.22 -11.24
CA LYS A 23 -20.76 4.75 -11.24
C LYS A 23 -19.86 5.62 -12.12
N PHE A 24 -20.29 5.94 -13.35
CA PHE A 24 -19.50 6.78 -14.26
C PHE A 24 -19.25 8.17 -13.69
N ILE A 25 -20.29 8.82 -13.17
CA ILE A 25 -20.18 10.13 -12.52
C ILE A 25 -19.24 10.03 -11.31
N GLY A 26 -19.43 9.03 -10.45
CA GLY A 26 -18.62 8.83 -9.25
C GLY A 26 -17.14 8.59 -9.55
N VAL A 27 -16.83 7.71 -10.50
CA VAL A 27 -15.44 7.47 -10.94
C VAL A 27 -14.83 8.75 -11.50
N THR A 28 -15.53 9.43 -12.40
CA THR A 28 -15.04 10.65 -13.04
C THR A 28 -14.78 11.75 -12.01
N SER A 29 -15.74 12.04 -11.12
CA SER A 29 -15.58 13.05 -10.07
C SER A 29 -14.47 12.69 -9.07
N SER A 30 -14.31 11.41 -8.75
CA SER A 30 -13.21 10.96 -7.88
C SER A 30 -11.84 11.16 -8.54
N PHE A 31 -11.74 10.98 -9.87
CA PHE A 31 -10.50 11.20 -10.61
C PHE A 31 -10.19 12.69 -10.75
N PHE A 32 -11.20 13.54 -10.94
CA PHE A 32 -11.04 15.00 -10.83
C PHE A 32 -10.51 15.41 -9.46
N LEU A 33 -11.04 14.83 -8.37
CA LEU A 33 -10.55 15.06 -7.02
C LEU A 33 -9.09 14.64 -6.86
N VAL A 34 -8.73 13.43 -7.30
CA VAL A 34 -7.35 12.93 -7.30
C VAL A 34 -6.43 13.87 -8.09
N GLY A 35 -6.85 14.29 -9.28
CA GLY A 35 -6.14 15.24 -10.13
C GLY A 35 -5.87 16.59 -9.47
N THR A 36 -6.90 17.12 -8.82
CA THR A 36 -6.83 18.40 -8.10
C THR A 36 -5.88 18.31 -6.90
N LEU A 37 -5.97 17.23 -6.12
CA LEU A 37 -5.08 17.00 -4.97
C LEU A 37 -3.64 16.73 -5.41
N LEU A 38 -3.44 15.99 -6.50
CA LEU A 38 -2.14 15.76 -7.10
C LEU A 38 -1.52 17.07 -7.60
N ALA A 39 -2.31 17.92 -8.27
CA ALA A 39 -1.86 19.22 -8.71
C ALA A 39 -1.43 20.11 -7.53
N ALA A 40 -2.30 20.25 -6.52
CA ALA A 40 -2.04 21.08 -5.34
C ALA A 40 -0.89 20.57 -4.46
N GLY A 41 -0.73 19.25 -4.33
CA GLY A 41 0.23 18.65 -3.41
C GLY A 41 1.59 18.27 -4.01
N PHE A 42 1.67 18.12 -5.34
CA PHE A 42 2.87 17.55 -5.98
C PHE A 42 3.32 18.28 -7.26
N LEU A 43 2.37 18.76 -8.08
CA LEU A 43 2.70 19.36 -9.39
C LEU A 43 3.01 20.85 -9.29
N LEU A 44 2.25 21.61 -8.49
CA LEU A 44 2.51 23.03 -8.23
C LEU A 44 3.65 23.22 -7.23
N THR A 45 4.23 24.42 -7.18
CA THR A 45 5.24 24.79 -6.18
C THR A 45 4.60 25.02 -4.81
N ASP A 46 5.38 24.74 -3.78
CA ASP A 46 5.04 24.98 -2.38
C ASP A 46 6.07 25.92 -1.76
N ASN A 47 5.74 26.51 -0.63
CA ASN A 47 6.68 27.32 0.15
C ASN A 47 6.87 26.69 1.52
N HIS A 48 7.99 26.00 1.70
CA HIS A 48 8.34 25.22 2.88
C HIS A 48 7.19 24.32 3.35
N GLY A 49 6.48 23.69 2.41
CA GLY A 49 5.34 22.80 2.62
C GLY A 49 3.98 23.48 2.83
N LYS A 50 3.89 24.81 2.72
CA LYS A 50 2.63 25.56 2.65
C LYS A 50 2.18 25.67 1.19
N LEU A 51 0.86 25.65 0.98
CA LEU A 51 0.29 25.82 -0.35
C LEU A 51 0.38 27.28 -0.79
N GLU A 52 0.88 27.49 -2.01
CA GLU A 52 0.88 28.80 -2.70
C GLU A 52 -0.52 29.19 -3.21
N PRO A 53 -0.77 30.46 -3.59
CA PRO A 53 -2.08 30.94 -4.03
C PRO A 53 -2.74 30.09 -5.12
N ALA A 54 -1.98 29.65 -6.13
CA ALA A 54 -2.47 28.78 -7.19
C ALA A 54 -3.03 27.44 -6.65
N ALA A 55 -2.29 26.80 -5.74
CA ALA A 55 -2.73 25.56 -5.11
C ALA A 55 -3.91 25.77 -4.14
N LEU A 56 -4.01 26.95 -3.51
CA LEU A 56 -5.13 27.30 -2.63
C LEU A 56 -6.45 27.51 -3.41
N GLN A 57 -6.39 28.00 -4.65
CA GLN A 57 -7.55 28.15 -5.53
C GLN A 57 -8.16 26.79 -5.92
N LEU A 58 -7.32 25.76 -6.09
CA LEU A 58 -7.75 24.39 -6.40
C LEU A 58 -8.65 23.75 -5.32
N ARG A 59 -8.70 24.30 -4.10
CA ARG A 59 -9.56 23.77 -3.02
C ARG A 59 -11.04 23.85 -3.34
N ILE A 60 -11.47 24.83 -4.14
CA ILE A 60 -12.86 24.95 -4.58
C ILE A 60 -13.20 23.82 -5.56
N VAL A 61 -12.28 23.48 -6.47
CA VAL A 61 -12.44 22.35 -7.39
C VAL A 61 -12.47 21.03 -6.63
N ALA A 62 -11.61 20.87 -5.62
CA ALA A 62 -11.61 19.69 -4.74
C ALA A 62 -12.92 19.57 -3.96
N LEU A 63 -13.45 20.68 -3.44
CA LEU A 63 -14.74 20.74 -2.73
C LEU A 63 -15.88 20.25 -3.63
N TRP A 64 -16.01 20.78 -4.85
CA TRP A 64 -17.09 20.36 -5.75
C TRP A 64 -16.91 18.93 -6.26
N SER A 65 -15.68 18.53 -6.59
CA SER A 65 -15.40 17.15 -7.04
C SER A 65 -15.73 16.13 -5.95
N SER A 66 -15.39 16.43 -4.69
CA SER A 66 -15.74 15.58 -3.54
C SER A 66 -17.24 15.58 -3.23
N ALA A 67 -17.94 16.70 -3.37
CA ALA A 67 -19.40 16.76 -3.24
C ALA A 67 -20.11 15.87 -4.28
N VAL A 68 -19.75 16.01 -5.55
CA VAL A 68 -20.30 15.19 -6.64
C VAL A 68 -19.98 13.71 -6.42
N TRP A 69 -18.77 13.40 -5.96
CA TRP A 69 -18.38 12.02 -5.66
C TRP A 69 -19.17 11.42 -4.49
N ALA A 70 -19.38 12.17 -3.41
CA ALA A 70 -20.19 11.73 -2.27
C ALA A 70 -21.65 11.49 -2.68
N ILE A 71 -22.25 12.44 -3.41
CA ILE A 71 -23.64 12.33 -3.88
C ILE A 71 -23.82 11.13 -4.83
N SER A 72 -22.93 10.99 -5.82
CA SER A 72 -22.98 9.86 -6.75
C SER A 72 -22.72 8.52 -6.07
N SER A 73 -21.86 8.46 -5.05
CA SER A 73 -21.64 7.25 -4.24
C SER A 73 -22.89 6.86 -3.46
N LEU A 74 -23.59 7.84 -2.85
CA LEU A 74 -24.86 7.60 -2.16
C LEU A 74 -25.94 7.09 -3.13
N ILE A 75 -26.06 7.72 -4.30
CA ILE A 75 -26.97 7.28 -5.36
C ILE A 75 -26.63 5.84 -5.81
N ASN A 76 -25.34 5.54 -5.99
CA ASN A 76 -24.88 4.20 -6.39
C ASN A 76 -25.21 3.13 -5.34
N ILE A 77 -25.16 3.44 -4.04
CA ILE A 77 -25.62 2.52 -2.97
C ILE A 77 -27.09 2.14 -3.21
N ILE A 78 -27.96 3.12 -3.42
CA ILE A 78 -29.40 2.90 -3.61
C ILE A 78 -29.68 2.08 -4.86
N PHE A 79 -29.08 2.43 -5.99
CA PHE A 79 -29.30 1.70 -7.25
C PHE A 79 -28.68 0.31 -7.26
N THR A 80 -27.52 0.12 -6.60
CA THR A 80 -26.92 -1.21 -6.42
C THR A 80 -27.84 -2.09 -5.57
N LEU A 81 -28.40 -1.55 -4.49
CA LEU A 81 -29.34 -2.26 -3.63
C LEU A 81 -30.63 -2.64 -4.39
N ALA A 82 -31.23 -1.70 -5.13
CA ALA A 82 -32.39 -1.97 -5.98
C ALA A 82 -32.10 -3.06 -7.03
N ASN A 83 -30.90 -3.05 -7.61
CA ASN A 83 -30.47 -4.05 -8.58
C ASN A 83 -30.30 -5.44 -7.95
N ILE A 84 -29.76 -5.52 -6.73
CA ILE A 84 -29.59 -6.79 -5.99
C ILE A 84 -30.94 -7.39 -5.59
N LEU A 85 -31.89 -6.56 -5.16
CA LEU A 85 -33.22 -6.98 -4.74
C LEU A 85 -34.15 -7.34 -5.92
N GLY A 86 -33.81 -6.92 -7.14
CA GLY A 86 -34.68 -7.11 -8.31
C GLY A 86 -36.00 -6.35 -8.22
N SER A 87 -36.05 -5.29 -7.42
CA SER A 87 -37.27 -4.58 -7.01
C SER A 87 -37.26 -3.10 -7.42
N SER A 88 -38.36 -2.37 -7.11
CA SER A 88 -38.46 -0.94 -7.39
C SER A 88 -37.61 -0.09 -6.42
N ILE A 89 -37.24 1.12 -6.84
CA ILE A 89 -36.44 2.07 -6.04
C ILE A 89 -37.08 2.35 -4.67
N GLY A 90 -38.42 2.36 -4.59
CA GLY A 90 -39.13 2.60 -3.33
C GLY A 90 -38.79 1.57 -2.24
N SER A 91 -38.64 0.30 -2.62
CA SER A 91 -38.21 -0.75 -1.67
C SER A 91 -36.74 -0.62 -1.26
N ALA A 92 -35.87 -0.13 -2.16
CA ALA A 92 -34.47 0.12 -1.84
C ALA A 92 -34.27 1.36 -0.94
N LEU A 93 -35.26 2.25 -0.86
CA LEU A 93 -35.25 3.41 0.03
C LEU A 93 -35.72 3.10 1.47
N ASP A 94 -36.15 1.86 1.73
CA ASP A 94 -36.52 1.43 3.08
C ASP A 94 -35.31 1.54 4.04
N PRO A 95 -35.43 2.28 5.16
CA PRO A 95 -34.31 2.49 6.09
C PRO A 95 -33.75 1.19 6.69
N THR A 96 -34.60 0.19 6.92
CA THR A 96 -34.15 -1.09 7.51
C THR A 96 -33.30 -1.88 6.52
N THR A 97 -33.70 -1.85 5.25
CA THR A 97 -32.99 -2.49 4.13
C THR A 97 -31.67 -1.80 3.84
N ILE A 98 -31.63 -0.47 3.80
CA ILE A 98 -30.37 0.30 3.65
C ILE A 98 -29.42 0.01 4.82
N ARG A 99 -29.92 0.06 6.06
CA ARG A 99 -29.10 -0.19 7.25
C ARG A 99 -28.51 -1.59 7.22
N SER A 100 -29.31 -2.61 6.90
CA SER A 100 -28.84 -3.98 6.72
C SER A 100 -27.75 -4.06 5.65
N PHE A 101 -27.96 -3.46 4.48
CA PHE A 101 -26.98 -3.46 3.39
C PHE A 101 -25.63 -2.83 3.79
N ILE A 102 -25.62 -1.65 4.40
CA ILE A 102 -24.37 -0.96 4.73
C ILE A 102 -23.66 -1.52 5.98
N THR A 103 -24.34 -2.30 6.82
CA THR A 103 -23.76 -2.83 8.07
C THR A 103 -23.46 -4.32 8.04
N GLN A 104 -24.21 -5.11 7.26
CA GLN A 104 -24.09 -6.57 7.27
C GLN A 104 -23.56 -7.14 5.94
N ILE A 105 -23.69 -6.41 4.83
CA ILE A 105 -23.23 -6.85 3.51
C ILE A 105 -21.89 -6.18 3.17
N THR A 106 -20.85 -6.97 2.90
CA THR A 106 -19.48 -6.46 2.63
C THR A 106 -19.43 -5.44 1.48
N LEU A 107 -20.17 -5.69 0.39
CA LEU A 107 -20.25 -4.73 -0.72
C LEU A 107 -20.87 -3.40 -0.26
N GLY A 108 -21.93 -3.44 0.54
CA GLY A 108 -22.56 -2.25 1.10
C GLY A 108 -21.65 -1.50 2.06
N GLN A 109 -20.90 -2.21 2.91
CA GLN A 109 -19.88 -1.64 3.79
C GLN A 109 -18.79 -0.87 3.01
N TYR A 110 -18.29 -1.43 1.89
CA TYR A 110 -17.27 -0.77 1.07
C TYR A 110 -17.80 0.44 0.29
N LEU A 111 -19.02 0.34 -0.25
CA LEU A 111 -19.66 1.49 -0.89
C LEU A 111 -19.96 2.60 0.13
N PHE A 112 -20.35 2.24 1.35
CA PHE A 112 -20.57 3.20 2.43
C PHE A 112 -19.25 3.83 2.90
N PHE A 113 -18.18 3.06 3.02
CA PHE A 113 -16.84 3.62 3.28
C PHE A 113 -16.41 4.61 2.20
N GLN A 114 -16.61 4.29 0.91
CA GLN A 114 -16.35 5.22 -0.19
C GLN A 114 -17.15 6.53 -0.05
N PHE A 115 -18.44 6.44 0.30
CA PHE A 115 -19.28 7.60 0.57
C PHE A 115 -18.72 8.45 1.74
N LEU A 116 -18.35 7.82 2.86
CA LEU A 116 -17.78 8.51 4.02
C LEU A 116 -16.46 9.22 3.68
N VAL A 117 -15.61 8.60 2.87
CA VAL A 117 -14.37 9.23 2.38
C VAL A 117 -14.69 10.46 1.51
N GLY A 118 -15.66 10.36 0.61
CA GLY A 118 -16.12 11.51 -0.19
C GLY A 118 -16.64 12.65 0.67
N LEU A 119 -17.45 12.34 1.70
CA LEU A 119 -17.99 13.32 2.64
C LEU A 119 -16.90 13.97 3.50
N PHE A 120 -15.92 13.19 3.96
CA PHE A 120 -14.78 13.70 4.70
C PHE A 120 -13.90 14.62 3.82
N ALA A 121 -13.65 14.21 2.57
CA ALA A 121 -12.91 15.03 1.61
C ALA A 121 -13.63 16.36 1.35
N PHE A 122 -14.95 16.34 1.22
CA PHE A 122 -15.77 17.55 1.11
C PHE A 122 -15.58 18.46 2.33
N ALA A 123 -15.71 17.93 3.55
CA ALA A 123 -15.59 18.69 4.78
C ALA A 123 -14.19 19.32 4.98
N VAL A 124 -13.13 18.67 4.51
CA VAL A 124 -11.74 19.10 4.77
C VAL A 124 -11.14 19.92 3.62
N SER A 125 -11.65 19.83 2.39
CA SER A 125 -11.07 20.45 1.19
C SER A 125 -10.70 21.93 1.38
N MET A 126 -11.60 22.74 1.95
CA MET A 126 -11.36 24.18 2.17
C MET A 126 -10.40 24.50 3.32
N ARG A 127 -10.11 23.53 4.19
CA ARG A 127 -9.22 23.66 5.35
C ARG A 127 -7.77 23.31 5.04
N LEU A 128 -7.48 22.74 3.87
CA LEU A 128 -6.13 22.38 3.44
C LEU A 128 -5.29 23.65 3.24
N LYS A 129 -4.13 23.72 3.92
CA LYS A 129 -3.16 24.82 3.81
C LYS A 129 -1.71 24.33 3.66
N LYS A 130 -1.48 23.03 3.82
CA LYS A 130 -0.15 22.42 3.83
C LYS A 130 -0.14 21.20 2.91
N VAL A 131 0.98 20.99 2.21
CA VAL A 131 1.21 19.85 1.31
C VAL A 131 0.98 18.52 2.02
N GLY A 132 1.45 18.36 3.26
CA GLY A 132 1.26 17.12 4.03
C GLY A 132 -0.22 16.74 4.21
N GLY A 133 -1.11 17.72 4.46
CA GLY A 133 -2.55 17.47 4.59
C GLY A 133 -3.18 17.07 3.24
N VAL A 134 -2.70 17.64 2.14
CA VAL A 134 -3.15 17.29 0.78
C VAL A 134 -2.75 15.85 0.45
N ILE A 135 -1.51 15.45 0.75
CA ILE A 135 -1.02 14.09 0.51
C ILE A 135 -1.81 13.07 1.34
N LEU A 136 -2.07 13.35 2.61
CA LEU A 136 -2.88 12.46 3.46
C LEU A 136 -4.30 12.30 2.91
N LEU A 137 -4.92 13.40 2.46
CA LEU A 137 -6.24 13.32 1.84
C LEU A 137 -6.21 12.56 0.51
N LEU A 138 -5.17 12.76 -0.31
CA LEU A 138 -4.99 12.01 -1.57
C LEU A 138 -4.90 10.49 -1.31
N ILE A 139 -4.13 10.06 -0.32
CA ILE A 139 -4.04 8.65 0.07
C ILE A 139 -5.41 8.12 0.49
N LEU A 140 -6.12 8.85 1.36
CA LEU A 140 -7.45 8.46 1.82
C LEU A 140 -8.47 8.38 0.67
N VAL A 141 -8.44 9.33 -0.27
CA VAL A 141 -9.30 9.31 -1.47
C VAL A 141 -9.01 8.09 -2.34
N VAL A 142 -7.74 7.76 -2.58
CA VAL A 142 -7.36 6.54 -3.31
C VAL A 142 -7.86 5.29 -2.58
N LEU A 143 -7.73 5.21 -1.25
CA LEU A 143 -8.28 4.12 -0.45
C LEU A 143 -9.82 4.00 -0.60
N GLY A 144 -10.53 5.13 -0.59
CA GLY A 144 -11.98 5.15 -0.82
C GLY A 144 -12.38 4.70 -2.23
N ILE A 145 -11.58 5.01 -3.24
CA ILE A 145 -11.79 4.58 -4.63
C ILE A 145 -11.59 3.05 -4.78
N ILE A 146 -10.58 2.48 -4.12
CA ILE A 146 -10.27 1.06 -4.28
C ILE A 146 -11.15 0.12 -3.44
N ALA A 147 -11.72 0.59 -2.33
CA ALA A 147 -12.44 -0.28 -1.40
C ALA A 147 -13.55 -1.13 -2.07
N PRO A 148 -14.45 -0.58 -2.91
CA PRO A 148 -15.48 -1.39 -3.56
C PRO A 148 -14.94 -2.39 -4.61
N ILE A 149 -13.71 -2.22 -5.09
CA ILE A 149 -13.11 -3.08 -6.12
C ILE A 149 -12.91 -4.50 -5.59
N PHE A 150 -12.58 -4.64 -4.31
CA PHE A 150 -12.37 -5.94 -3.68
C PHE A 150 -13.62 -6.84 -3.72
N GLN A 151 -14.81 -6.25 -3.86
CA GLN A 151 -16.10 -6.95 -3.93
C GLN A 151 -16.68 -7.01 -5.35
N SER A 152 -15.88 -6.70 -6.37
CA SER A 152 -16.32 -6.81 -7.77
C SER A 152 -16.60 -8.27 -8.16
N HIS A 153 -17.73 -8.51 -8.83
CA HIS A 153 -18.32 -9.84 -9.12
C HIS A 153 -17.50 -10.77 -10.05
N SER A 154 -16.19 -10.58 -10.20
CA SER A 154 -15.33 -11.38 -11.09
C SER A 154 -15.00 -12.79 -10.58
N ALA A 155 -15.75 -13.32 -9.63
CA ALA A 155 -15.48 -14.62 -9.00
C ALA A 155 -15.89 -15.85 -9.83
N SER A 156 -16.51 -15.70 -10.99
CA SER A 156 -16.99 -16.84 -11.79
C SER A 156 -15.97 -17.45 -12.77
N SER A 157 -14.73 -16.92 -12.88
CA SER A 157 -13.74 -17.45 -13.83
C SER A 157 -12.29 -17.42 -13.31
N GLY A 158 -11.83 -18.55 -12.76
CA GLY A 158 -10.46 -19.06 -12.90
C GLY A 158 -9.27 -18.37 -12.21
N SER A 159 -9.34 -17.13 -11.73
CA SER A 159 -8.28 -16.53 -10.88
C SER A 159 -8.78 -15.28 -10.15
N HIS A 160 -9.42 -15.47 -8.99
CA HIS A 160 -10.01 -14.38 -8.21
C HIS A 160 -8.98 -13.31 -7.80
N ALA A 161 -7.81 -13.73 -7.30
CA ALA A 161 -6.73 -12.85 -6.85
C ALA A 161 -6.11 -12.04 -8.00
N LEU A 162 -5.86 -12.67 -9.15
CA LEU A 162 -5.32 -11.98 -10.32
C LEU A 162 -6.30 -10.93 -10.86
N ALA A 163 -7.59 -11.26 -10.96
CA ALA A 163 -8.61 -10.35 -11.48
C ALA A 163 -8.83 -9.13 -10.57
N ILE A 164 -8.94 -9.33 -9.26
CA ILE A 164 -9.17 -8.23 -8.30
C ILE A 164 -7.92 -7.39 -8.11
N GLY A 165 -6.76 -8.02 -7.89
CA GLY A 165 -5.50 -7.31 -7.68
C GLY A 165 -5.08 -6.48 -8.89
N SER A 166 -5.23 -7.04 -10.11
CA SER A 166 -4.97 -6.28 -11.34
C SER A 166 -5.95 -5.12 -11.50
N LEU A 167 -7.24 -5.29 -11.17
CA LEU A 167 -8.22 -4.22 -11.25
C LEU A 167 -7.92 -3.09 -10.25
N ALA A 168 -7.51 -3.42 -9.02
CA ALA A 168 -7.11 -2.43 -8.03
C ALA A 168 -5.92 -1.58 -8.52
N ILE A 169 -4.86 -2.22 -9.04
CA ILE A 169 -3.72 -1.52 -9.66
C ILE A 169 -4.17 -0.66 -10.83
N HIS A 170 -5.04 -1.20 -11.68
CA HIS A 170 -5.56 -0.52 -12.86
C HIS A 170 -6.28 0.78 -12.48
N VAL A 171 -7.15 0.73 -11.48
CA VAL A 171 -7.91 1.91 -11.03
C VAL A 171 -7.02 2.92 -10.30
N ILE A 172 -6.08 2.48 -9.47
CA ILE A 172 -5.09 3.38 -8.85
C ILE A 172 -4.31 4.12 -9.94
N ALA A 173 -3.76 3.38 -10.91
CA ALA A 173 -2.96 3.96 -11.98
C ALA A 173 -3.79 4.87 -12.89
N LEU A 174 -5.02 4.48 -13.25
CA LEU A 174 -5.95 5.34 -13.99
C LEU A 174 -6.29 6.61 -13.20
N SER A 175 -6.51 6.54 -11.89
CA SER A 175 -6.84 7.72 -11.08
C SER A 175 -5.70 8.73 -11.09
N LEU A 176 -4.44 8.27 -11.08
CA LEU A 176 -3.26 9.13 -11.14
C LEU A 176 -3.01 9.68 -12.55
N TRP A 177 -3.20 8.85 -13.59
CA TRP A 177 -3.01 9.27 -14.98
C TRP A 177 -4.12 10.22 -15.43
N VAL A 178 -5.36 9.74 -15.46
CA VAL A 178 -6.52 10.50 -15.92
C VAL A 178 -6.76 11.70 -15.00
N GLY A 179 -6.69 11.49 -13.68
CA GLY A 179 -6.78 12.57 -12.72
C GLY A 179 -5.71 13.63 -12.94
N GLY A 180 -4.44 13.25 -13.13
CA GLY A 180 -3.40 14.25 -13.36
C GLY A 180 -3.54 15.00 -14.69
N VAL A 181 -4.09 14.40 -15.76
CA VAL A 181 -4.44 15.15 -16.98
C VAL A 181 -5.58 16.15 -16.70
N PHE A 182 -6.61 15.76 -15.93
CA PHE A 182 -7.63 16.71 -15.46
C PHE A 182 -7.00 17.84 -14.65
N GLY A 183 -6.08 17.50 -13.74
CA GLY A 183 -5.32 18.45 -12.95
C GLY A 183 -4.52 19.43 -13.80
N LEU A 184 -3.88 18.98 -14.88
CA LEU A 184 -3.20 19.88 -15.82
C LEU A 184 -4.17 20.76 -16.62
N GLY A 185 -5.34 20.21 -16.98
CA GLY A 185 -6.37 20.91 -17.75
C GLY A 185 -6.94 22.14 -17.03
N ILE A 186 -7.02 22.11 -15.69
CA ILE A 186 -7.55 23.21 -14.87
C ILE A 186 -6.50 24.28 -14.51
N LEU A 187 -5.22 24.02 -14.69
CA LEU A 187 -4.16 25.00 -14.42
C LEU A 187 -4.08 26.06 -15.51
N ASP A 188 -3.65 27.27 -15.13
CA ASP A 188 -3.30 28.32 -16.09
C ASP A 188 -2.05 27.94 -16.91
N SER A 189 -1.73 28.72 -17.94
CA SER A 189 -0.61 28.40 -18.85
C SER A 189 0.75 28.38 -18.14
N LYS A 190 0.96 29.26 -17.15
CA LYS A 190 2.22 29.38 -16.42
C LYS A 190 2.42 28.20 -15.49
N ASP A 191 1.43 27.88 -14.66
CA ASP A 191 1.48 26.79 -13.70
C ASP A 191 1.50 25.43 -14.40
N ARG A 192 0.77 25.30 -15.51
CA ARG A 192 0.82 24.11 -16.36
C ARG A 192 2.21 23.86 -16.90
N ALA A 193 2.95 24.90 -17.28
CA ALA A 193 4.33 24.77 -17.75
C ALA A 193 5.26 24.17 -16.68
N ILE A 194 5.08 24.59 -15.43
CA ILE A 194 5.85 24.13 -14.27
C ILE A 194 5.46 22.69 -13.89
N ALA A 195 4.16 22.36 -13.97
CA ALA A 195 3.59 21.07 -13.59
C ALA A 195 3.92 19.93 -14.58
N THR A 196 3.95 20.24 -15.88
CA THR A 196 4.01 19.25 -16.97
C THR A 196 5.19 18.28 -16.88
N PRO A 197 6.45 18.71 -16.63
CA PRO A 197 7.59 17.78 -16.57
C PRO A 197 7.48 16.74 -15.45
N ARG A 198 6.99 17.14 -14.26
CA ARG A 198 6.76 16.23 -13.13
C ARG A 198 5.62 15.28 -13.42
N PHE A 199 4.52 15.79 -13.96
CA PHE A 199 3.38 14.96 -14.33
C PHE A 199 3.74 13.95 -15.42
N SER A 200 4.52 14.34 -16.44
CA SER A 200 4.92 13.45 -17.54
C SER A 200 5.64 12.19 -17.06
N GLN A 201 6.48 12.29 -16.03
CA GLN A 201 7.11 11.12 -15.42
C GLN A 201 6.08 10.22 -14.73
N LEU A 202 5.21 10.80 -13.91
CA LEU A 202 4.14 10.06 -13.23
C LEU A 202 3.20 9.37 -14.23
N ALA A 203 2.78 10.09 -15.26
CA ALA A 203 1.90 9.62 -16.33
C ALA A 203 2.52 8.43 -17.09
N LEU A 204 3.84 8.41 -17.32
CA LEU A 204 4.50 7.24 -17.92
C LEU A 204 4.37 6.00 -17.02
N TRP A 205 4.67 6.10 -15.73
CA TRP A 205 4.55 4.96 -14.81
C TRP A 205 3.09 4.50 -14.69
N ALA A 206 2.17 5.45 -14.61
CA ALA A 206 0.75 5.17 -14.54
C ALA A 206 0.25 4.50 -15.84
N ALA A 207 0.66 4.97 -17.03
CA ALA A 207 0.31 4.33 -18.30
C ALA A 207 0.85 2.90 -18.41
N ILE A 208 2.11 2.64 -17.99
CA ILE A 208 2.67 1.29 -17.94
C ILE A 208 1.84 0.39 -17.02
N ALA A 209 1.51 0.88 -15.82
CA ALA A 209 0.69 0.15 -14.87
C ALA A 209 -0.72 -0.12 -15.42
N VAL A 210 -1.37 0.86 -16.06
CA VAL A 210 -2.69 0.72 -16.71
C VAL A 210 -2.67 -0.33 -17.81
N VAL A 211 -1.66 -0.32 -18.69
CA VAL A 211 -1.52 -1.31 -19.75
C VAL A 211 -1.29 -2.70 -19.16
N GLY A 212 -0.28 -2.87 -18.30
CA GLY A 212 0.05 -4.18 -17.73
C GLY A 212 -1.10 -4.81 -16.94
N SER A 213 -1.72 -4.03 -16.05
CA SER A 213 -2.90 -4.45 -15.29
C SER A 213 -4.13 -4.69 -16.17
N GLY A 214 -4.34 -3.85 -17.19
CA GLY A 214 -5.45 -3.98 -18.14
C GLY A 214 -5.33 -5.25 -18.98
N THR A 215 -4.12 -5.58 -19.43
CA THR A 215 -3.83 -6.85 -20.12
C THR A 215 -4.09 -8.05 -19.21
N ALA A 216 -3.59 -8.03 -17.97
CA ALA A 216 -3.84 -9.09 -17.00
C ALA A 216 -5.35 -9.29 -16.75
N ASN A 217 -6.09 -8.18 -16.64
CA ASN A 217 -7.53 -8.21 -16.42
C ASN A 217 -8.33 -8.70 -17.65
N ALA A 218 -7.90 -8.31 -18.85
CA ALA A 218 -8.47 -8.81 -20.10
C ALA A 218 -8.20 -10.31 -20.26
N TRP A 219 -6.97 -10.76 -19.97
CA TRP A 219 -6.59 -12.17 -19.98
C TRP A 219 -7.44 -12.99 -19.01
N ALA A 220 -7.66 -12.49 -17.79
CA ALA A 220 -8.49 -13.18 -16.79
C ALA A 220 -9.94 -13.43 -17.23
N ARG A 221 -10.46 -12.64 -18.19
CA ARG A 221 -11.87 -12.66 -18.63
C ARG A 221 -12.07 -13.17 -20.07
N LEU A 222 -11.04 -13.11 -20.92
CA LEU A 222 -11.10 -13.47 -22.35
C LEU A 222 -10.16 -14.64 -22.71
N ASN A 223 -9.84 -15.52 -21.75
CA ASN A 223 -8.93 -16.66 -21.97
C ASN A 223 -9.57 -17.89 -22.65
N PHE A 224 -10.79 -17.77 -23.20
CA PHE A 224 -11.47 -18.87 -23.90
C PHE A 224 -12.15 -18.37 -25.19
N LEU A 225 -12.32 -19.27 -26.18
CA LEU A 225 -12.69 -18.92 -27.54
C LEU A 225 -14.04 -18.18 -27.65
N SER A 226 -15.09 -18.69 -26.98
CA SER A 226 -16.42 -18.07 -27.04
C SER A 226 -16.48 -16.67 -26.41
N ALA A 227 -15.52 -16.31 -25.54
CA ALA A 227 -15.44 -14.98 -24.95
C ALA A 227 -15.23 -13.88 -26.02
N TRP A 228 -14.49 -14.20 -27.08
CA TRP A 228 -14.11 -13.23 -28.13
C TRP A 228 -15.27 -12.79 -29.02
N HIS A 229 -16.36 -13.55 -29.05
CA HIS A 229 -17.59 -13.19 -29.77
C HIS A 229 -18.57 -12.35 -28.93
N SER A 230 -18.23 -12.05 -27.68
CA SER A 230 -19.09 -11.29 -26.79
C SER A 230 -19.02 -9.78 -27.04
N THR A 231 -20.08 -9.05 -26.70
CA THR A 231 -20.08 -7.58 -26.63
C THR A 231 -19.04 -7.06 -25.65
N TYR A 232 -18.71 -7.85 -24.62
CA TYR A 232 -17.66 -7.55 -23.66
C TYR A 232 -16.29 -7.45 -24.34
N ALA A 233 -15.94 -8.41 -25.20
CA ALA A 233 -14.68 -8.40 -25.95
C ALA A 233 -14.58 -7.18 -26.88
N LEU A 234 -15.66 -6.80 -27.57
CA LEU A 234 -15.69 -5.60 -28.42
C LEU A 234 -15.37 -4.33 -27.63
N VAL A 235 -15.94 -4.17 -26.44
CA VAL A 235 -15.67 -3.00 -25.58
C VAL A 235 -14.23 -3.02 -25.05
N VAL A 236 -13.66 -4.19 -24.75
CA VAL A 236 -12.24 -4.33 -24.37
C VAL A 236 -11.32 -3.93 -25.53
N VAL A 237 -11.63 -4.35 -26.77
CA VAL A 237 -10.88 -3.93 -27.97
C VAL A 237 -10.98 -2.42 -28.18
N ALA A 238 -12.18 -1.85 -28.08
CA ALA A 238 -12.39 -0.41 -28.18
C ALA A 238 -11.56 0.36 -27.13
N LYS A 239 -11.59 -0.06 -25.86
CA LYS A 239 -10.75 0.53 -24.81
C LYS A 239 -9.26 0.42 -25.14
N THR A 240 -8.82 -0.72 -25.67
CA THR A 240 -7.41 -0.93 -26.06
C THR A 240 -6.99 0.06 -27.14
N LEU A 241 -7.81 0.28 -28.17
CA LEU A 241 -7.55 1.27 -29.22
C LEU A 241 -7.51 2.70 -28.68
N LEU A 242 -8.42 3.07 -27.78
CA LEU A 242 -8.40 4.37 -27.10
C LEU A 242 -7.13 4.53 -26.27
N THR A 243 -6.71 3.52 -25.52
CA THR A 243 -5.48 3.55 -24.71
C THR A 243 -4.23 3.68 -25.59
N VAL A 244 -4.13 2.94 -26.70
CA VAL A 244 -3.02 3.08 -27.66
C VAL A 244 -2.98 4.52 -28.23
N SER A 245 -4.14 5.08 -28.57
CA SER A 245 -4.25 6.46 -29.06
C SER A 245 -3.77 7.48 -28.01
N LEU A 246 -4.16 7.31 -26.75
CA LEU A 246 -3.71 8.16 -25.63
C LEU A 246 -2.19 8.07 -25.42
N ILE A 247 -1.62 6.86 -25.45
CA ILE A 247 -0.17 6.67 -25.32
C ILE A 247 0.58 7.34 -26.49
N PHE A 248 0.05 7.23 -27.70
CA PHE A 248 0.61 7.89 -28.88
C PHE A 248 0.58 9.42 -28.75
N ILE A 249 -0.55 10.00 -28.33
CA ILE A 249 -0.66 11.44 -28.04
C ILE A 249 0.36 11.86 -26.96
N GLY A 250 0.47 11.09 -25.87
CA GLY A 250 1.44 11.33 -24.80
C GLY A 250 2.90 11.26 -25.27
N TYR A 251 3.22 10.33 -26.17
CA TYR A 251 4.53 10.25 -26.82
C TYR A 251 4.83 11.49 -27.67
N LEU A 252 3.86 11.94 -28.48
CA LEU A 252 4.00 13.17 -29.27
C LEU A 252 4.22 14.39 -28.36
N HIS A 253 3.50 14.50 -27.24
CA HIS A 253 3.72 15.53 -26.24
C HIS A 253 5.15 15.52 -25.73
N ARG A 254 5.64 14.36 -25.31
CA ARG A 254 6.99 14.22 -24.74
C ARG A 254 8.07 14.55 -25.76
N LYS A 255 7.93 14.10 -27.00
CA LYS A 255 8.88 14.39 -28.10
C LYS A 255 8.93 15.88 -28.40
N ASN A 256 7.78 16.56 -28.45
CA ASN A 256 7.70 17.99 -28.71
C ASN A 256 8.28 18.83 -27.55
N LEU A 257 8.07 18.41 -26.30
CA LEU A 257 8.66 19.04 -25.11
C LEU A 257 10.19 18.92 -25.07
N SER A 258 10.76 17.79 -25.53
CA SER A 258 12.22 17.58 -25.54
C SER A 258 12.96 18.26 -26.69
N SER A 259 12.26 18.58 -27.78
CA SER A 259 12.87 19.03 -29.04
C SER A 259 12.94 20.55 -29.21
N LYS A 260 12.33 21.34 -28.33
CA LYS A 260 12.17 22.79 -28.50
C LYS A 260 12.64 23.59 -27.29
N ASN A 261 13.17 24.79 -27.54
CA ASN A 261 13.38 25.79 -26.49
C ASN A 261 12.04 26.06 -25.77
N PRO A 262 11.99 26.05 -24.42
CA PRO A 262 10.76 26.23 -23.64
C PRO A 262 9.96 27.50 -23.99
N LEU A 263 10.65 28.53 -24.50
CA LEU A 263 10.10 29.81 -24.94
C LEU A 263 9.34 29.75 -26.29
N SER A 264 9.42 28.64 -27.02
CA SER A 264 8.79 28.46 -28.35
C SER A 264 7.55 27.54 -28.33
N ILE A 265 7.08 27.17 -27.13
CA ILE A 265 5.93 26.28 -26.96
C ILE A 265 4.64 27.09 -27.13
N ASP A 266 3.85 26.70 -28.14
CA ASP A 266 2.49 27.23 -28.35
C ASP A 266 1.53 26.61 -27.31
N TRP A 267 1.32 27.34 -26.22
CA TRP A 267 0.49 26.90 -25.09
C TRP A 267 -0.99 26.70 -25.46
N GLN A 268 -1.49 27.37 -26.50
CA GLN A 268 -2.86 27.19 -26.98
C GLN A 268 -3.02 25.84 -27.69
N LYS A 269 -2.07 25.47 -28.57
CA LYS A 269 -2.05 24.13 -29.18
C LYS A 269 -1.87 23.03 -28.13
N PHE A 270 -1.03 23.27 -27.13
CA PHE A 270 -0.85 22.35 -26.02
C PHE A 270 -2.14 22.15 -25.21
N ALA A 271 -2.87 23.23 -24.90
CA ALA A 271 -4.16 23.16 -24.23
C ALA A 271 -5.21 22.37 -25.05
N ARG A 272 -5.26 22.61 -26.37
CA ARG A 272 -6.18 21.90 -27.28
C ARG A 272 -5.91 20.40 -27.30
N LEU A 273 -4.65 19.98 -27.29
CA LEU A 273 -4.29 18.56 -27.24
C LEU A 273 -4.67 17.91 -25.91
N ILE A 274 -4.45 18.59 -24.77
CA ILE A 274 -4.94 18.12 -23.47
C ILE A 274 -6.46 17.94 -23.50
N MET A 275 -7.20 18.88 -24.10
CA MET A 275 -8.66 18.75 -24.23
C MET A 275 -9.06 17.51 -25.03
N VAL A 276 -8.37 17.21 -26.14
CA VAL A 276 -8.60 15.97 -26.92
C VAL A 276 -8.30 14.73 -26.08
N GLU A 277 -7.18 14.73 -25.35
CA GLU A 277 -6.79 13.64 -24.44
C GLU A 277 -7.89 13.41 -23.38
N LEU A 278 -8.40 14.49 -22.78
CA LEU A 278 -9.48 14.44 -21.79
C LEU A 278 -10.77 13.85 -22.35
N ILE A 279 -11.19 14.23 -23.57
CA ILE A 279 -12.38 13.69 -24.21
C ILE A 279 -12.24 12.17 -24.41
N ILE A 280 -11.08 11.72 -24.91
CA ILE A 280 -10.79 10.30 -25.12
C ILE A 280 -10.79 9.54 -23.78
N MET A 281 -10.18 10.12 -22.74
CA MET A 281 -10.15 9.54 -21.40
C MET A 281 -11.56 9.41 -20.80
N ILE A 282 -12.40 10.45 -20.90
CA ILE A 282 -13.81 10.41 -20.45
C ILE A 282 -14.56 9.28 -21.17
N GLY A 283 -14.38 9.14 -22.49
CA GLY A 283 -14.95 8.02 -23.25
C GLY A 283 -14.47 6.65 -22.74
N ALA A 284 -13.18 6.51 -22.47
CA ALA A 284 -12.62 5.28 -21.91
C ALA A 284 -13.15 4.96 -20.49
N LEU A 285 -13.40 5.98 -19.67
CA LEU A 285 -14.04 5.84 -18.35
C LEU A 285 -15.49 5.41 -18.49
N ALA A 286 -16.25 5.95 -19.44
CA ALA A 286 -17.64 5.55 -19.71
C ALA A 286 -17.72 4.06 -20.12
N LEU A 287 -16.84 3.62 -21.04
CA LEU A 287 -16.72 2.20 -21.40
C LEU A 287 -16.30 1.33 -20.19
N GLY A 288 -15.43 1.84 -19.33
CA GLY A 288 -15.03 1.17 -18.08
C GLY A 288 -16.18 1.00 -17.09
N ALA A 289 -16.98 2.05 -16.89
CA ALA A 289 -18.18 2.00 -16.04
C ALA A 289 -19.21 1.02 -16.59
N TRP A 290 -19.38 0.98 -17.92
CA TRP A 290 -20.23 -0.01 -18.57
C TRP A 290 -19.73 -1.44 -18.34
N LEU A 291 -18.43 -1.72 -18.55
CA LEU A 291 -17.85 -3.05 -18.29
C LEU A 291 -18.00 -3.49 -16.82
N SER A 292 -17.93 -2.54 -15.87
CA SER A 292 -18.08 -2.80 -14.44
C SER A 292 -19.53 -3.11 -14.02
N SER A 293 -20.52 -2.69 -14.82
CA SER A 293 -21.94 -2.96 -14.57
C SER A 293 -22.47 -4.16 -15.33
N ASN A 294 -21.72 -4.70 -16.29
CA ASN A 294 -22.12 -5.85 -17.10
C ASN A 294 -21.41 -7.13 -16.66
N LYS A 295 -22.10 -8.27 -16.77
CA LYS A 295 -21.53 -9.58 -16.44
C LYS A 295 -20.43 -9.93 -17.46
N PRO A 296 -19.23 -10.37 -17.02
CA PRO A 296 -18.21 -10.87 -17.92
C PRO A 296 -18.68 -12.19 -18.58
N PRO A 297 -18.13 -12.55 -19.76
CA PRO A 297 -18.41 -13.83 -20.37
C PRO A 297 -17.92 -14.97 -19.47
N SER A 298 -18.66 -16.06 -19.40
CA SER A 298 -18.30 -17.27 -18.66
C SER A 298 -18.01 -18.45 -19.61
N PRO A 299 -17.03 -19.32 -19.30
CA PRO A 299 -16.81 -20.55 -20.06
C PRO A 299 -18.07 -21.42 -20.11
N ALA A 300 -18.22 -22.22 -21.17
CA ALA A 300 -19.30 -23.19 -21.27
C ALA A 300 -19.04 -24.39 -20.33
N GLY A 301 -20.00 -24.71 -19.45
CA GLY A 301 -19.94 -25.83 -18.51
C GLY A 301 -20.56 -25.49 -17.15
N ASP A 302 -20.89 -26.51 -16.36
CA ASP A 302 -21.39 -26.32 -15.00
C ASP A 302 -20.29 -25.72 -14.10
N PRO A 303 -20.60 -24.72 -13.26
CA PRO A 303 -19.63 -24.20 -12.32
C PRO A 303 -19.17 -25.33 -11.39
N LYS A 304 -17.85 -25.57 -11.32
CA LYS A 304 -17.29 -26.53 -10.36
C LYS A 304 -17.41 -25.95 -8.95
N PHE A 305 -18.47 -26.31 -8.24
CA PHE A 305 -18.64 -25.94 -6.84
C PHE A 305 -17.82 -26.87 -5.95
N SER A 306 -17.01 -26.28 -5.07
CA SER A 306 -16.35 -26.98 -3.96
C SER A 306 -16.33 -26.05 -2.76
N ALA A 307 -16.25 -26.61 -1.54
CA ALA A 307 -16.18 -25.81 -0.33
C ALA A 307 -14.99 -24.84 -0.37
N ALA A 308 -13.84 -25.28 -0.87
CA ALA A 308 -12.66 -24.47 -1.10
C ALA A 308 -12.92 -23.25 -2.02
N ILE A 309 -13.54 -23.46 -3.18
CA ILE A 309 -13.84 -22.36 -4.11
C ILE A 309 -14.88 -21.41 -3.51
N THR A 310 -15.86 -21.92 -2.77
CA THR A 310 -16.91 -21.08 -2.16
C THR A 310 -16.39 -20.26 -0.97
N VAL A 311 -15.49 -20.81 -0.15
CA VAL A 311 -14.99 -20.16 1.07
C VAL A 311 -13.70 -19.38 0.80
N ALA A 312 -12.69 -20.01 0.19
CA ALA A 312 -11.38 -19.41 -0.06
C ALA A 312 -11.27 -18.73 -1.45
N GLY A 313 -12.25 -18.92 -2.34
CA GLY A 313 -12.20 -18.35 -3.70
C GLY A 313 -11.17 -19.01 -4.63
N LEU A 314 -10.57 -20.12 -4.19
CA LEU A 314 -9.46 -20.80 -4.86
C LEU A 314 -9.71 -22.32 -4.89
N PRO A 315 -9.28 -23.02 -5.95
CA PRO A 315 -9.35 -24.47 -5.97
C PRO A 315 -8.45 -25.06 -4.88
N MET A 316 -8.95 -26.11 -4.23
CA MET A 316 -8.18 -26.84 -3.23
C MET A 316 -6.94 -27.46 -3.91
N PRO A 317 -5.71 -27.20 -3.41
CA PRO A 317 -4.50 -27.79 -3.98
C PRO A 317 -4.47 -29.32 -3.79
N GLY A 318 -3.43 -30.00 -4.23
CA GLY A 318 -3.22 -31.40 -3.81
C GLY A 318 -2.62 -31.49 -2.41
N THR A 319 -2.41 -32.71 -1.90
CA THR A 319 -1.60 -32.95 -0.68
C THR A 319 -0.28 -32.18 -0.73
N PRO A 320 0.14 -31.50 0.35
CA PRO A 320 1.43 -30.84 0.37
C PRO A 320 2.56 -31.82 0.08
N THR A 321 3.39 -31.48 -0.90
CA THR A 321 4.61 -32.22 -1.26
C THR A 321 5.70 -31.19 -1.54
N LEU A 322 6.97 -31.57 -1.42
CA LEU A 322 8.07 -30.62 -1.66
C LEU A 322 7.98 -29.97 -3.05
N SER A 323 7.63 -30.75 -4.08
CA SER A 323 7.47 -30.25 -5.45
C SER A 323 6.32 -29.24 -5.55
N ARG A 324 5.16 -29.50 -4.92
CA ARG A 324 4.04 -28.54 -4.90
C ARG A 324 4.38 -27.31 -4.09
N LEU A 325 5.04 -27.45 -2.94
CA LEU A 325 5.46 -26.29 -2.17
C LEU A 325 6.38 -25.40 -3.02
N LEU A 326 7.39 -25.97 -3.68
CA LEU A 326 8.37 -25.24 -4.49
C LEU A 326 7.80 -24.66 -5.79
N LEU A 327 6.93 -25.39 -6.49
CA LEU A 327 6.54 -25.07 -7.88
C LEU A 327 5.10 -24.56 -8.02
N LEU A 328 4.23 -24.78 -7.03
CA LEU A 328 2.86 -24.26 -7.09
C LEU A 328 2.90 -22.74 -6.96
N TYR A 329 2.17 -22.08 -7.85
CA TYR A 329 2.17 -20.63 -7.93
C TYR A 329 0.79 -20.13 -8.35
N ASN A 330 0.22 -19.23 -7.56
CA ASN A 330 -1.02 -18.53 -7.84
C ASN A 330 -0.81 -17.03 -7.59
N PRO A 331 -0.66 -16.23 -8.65
CA PRO A 331 -0.26 -14.83 -8.52
C PRO A 331 -1.29 -13.99 -7.77
N ASP A 332 -0.87 -13.40 -6.65
CA ASP A 332 -1.55 -12.23 -6.10
C ASP A 332 -1.13 -11.00 -6.89
N ALA A 333 -2.00 -10.56 -7.81
CA ALA A 333 -1.66 -9.46 -8.72
C ALA A 333 -1.40 -8.14 -7.98
N LEU A 334 -2.02 -7.90 -6.82
CA LEU A 334 -1.85 -6.66 -6.07
C LEU A 334 -0.45 -6.61 -5.44
N PHE A 335 -0.06 -7.67 -4.75
CA PHE A 335 1.29 -7.81 -4.21
C PHE A 335 2.34 -7.76 -5.31
N LEU A 336 2.15 -8.51 -6.40
CA LEU A 336 3.04 -8.46 -7.56
C LEU A 336 3.20 -7.04 -8.12
N GLY A 337 2.11 -6.28 -8.23
CA GLY A 337 2.19 -4.88 -8.66
C GLY A 337 3.02 -4.00 -7.73
N PHE A 338 2.84 -4.15 -6.41
CA PHE A 338 3.65 -3.44 -5.43
C PHE A 338 5.13 -3.85 -5.47
N LEU A 339 5.41 -5.14 -5.62
CA LEU A 339 6.78 -5.66 -5.73
C LEU A 339 7.45 -5.20 -7.01
N VAL A 340 6.77 -5.24 -8.16
CA VAL A 340 7.29 -4.72 -9.43
C VAL A 340 7.57 -3.22 -9.32
N LEU A 341 6.66 -2.45 -8.71
CA LEU A 341 6.88 -1.02 -8.47
C LEU A 341 8.10 -0.78 -7.56
N ALA A 342 8.22 -1.54 -6.46
CA ALA A 342 9.35 -1.45 -5.56
C ALA A 342 10.67 -1.77 -6.28
N VAL A 343 10.72 -2.85 -7.06
CA VAL A 343 11.89 -3.25 -7.87
C VAL A 343 12.25 -2.16 -8.86
N ALA A 344 11.26 -1.58 -9.55
CA ALA A 344 11.50 -0.54 -10.53
C ALA A 344 12.04 0.75 -9.89
N LEU A 345 11.48 1.18 -8.75
CA LEU A 345 11.94 2.35 -8.00
C LEU A 345 13.34 2.13 -7.40
N TYR A 346 13.60 0.96 -6.81
CA TYR A 346 14.89 0.61 -6.24
C TYR A 346 15.97 0.56 -7.33
N SER A 347 15.70 -0.13 -8.45
CA SER A 347 16.61 -0.22 -9.59
C SER A 347 16.89 1.15 -10.20
N LYS A 348 15.87 2.01 -10.34
CA LYS A 348 16.04 3.39 -10.80
C LYS A 348 16.92 4.20 -9.85
N GLY A 349 16.73 4.05 -8.53
CA GLY A 349 17.56 4.69 -7.52
C GLY A 349 19.03 4.28 -7.65
N VAL A 350 19.31 2.97 -7.71
CA VAL A 350 20.68 2.45 -7.88
C VAL A 350 21.30 2.94 -9.19
N LEU A 351 20.53 2.96 -10.28
CA LEU A 351 21.00 3.46 -11.59
C LEU A 351 21.33 4.96 -11.54
N ILE A 352 20.54 5.77 -10.84
CA ILE A 352 20.81 7.20 -10.65
C ILE A 352 22.13 7.39 -9.89
N LEU A 353 22.37 6.63 -8.81
CA LEU A 353 23.63 6.70 -8.08
C LEU A 353 24.81 6.27 -8.95
N LYS A 354 24.69 5.15 -9.66
CA LYS A 354 25.74 4.65 -10.55
C LYS A 354 26.10 5.67 -11.65
N ARG A 355 25.10 6.33 -12.25
CA ARG A 355 25.32 7.38 -13.26
C ARG A 355 25.97 8.64 -12.70
N ARG A 356 25.81 8.92 -11.40
CA ARG A 356 26.48 10.03 -10.71
C ARG A 356 27.91 9.67 -10.26
N GLY A 357 28.35 8.42 -10.42
CA GLY A 357 29.64 7.93 -9.92
C GLY A 357 29.62 7.47 -8.46
N ASP A 358 28.45 7.46 -7.81
CA ASP A 358 28.29 7.00 -6.44
C ASP A 358 28.28 5.47 -6.36
N LYS A 359 29.05 4.90 -5.42
CA LYS A 359 29.00 3.46 -5.13
C LYS A 359 27.79 3.12 -4.27
N TRP A 360 27.06 2.07 -4.64
CA TRP A 360 26.02 1.44 -3.82
C TRP A 360 26.46 0.02 -3.43
N PRO A 361 26.48 -0.34 -2.13
CA PRO A 361 26.93 -1.67 -1.71
C PRO A 361 26.06 -2.79 -2.30
N VAL A 362 26.67 -3.78 -2.95
CA VAL A 362 25.97 -4.91 -3.60
C VAL A 362 25.14 -5.72 -2.59
N GLY A 363 25.62 -5.86 -1.35
CA GLY A 363 24.88 -6.54 -0.28
C GLY A 363 23.50 -5.93 0.01
N ARG A 364 23.33 -4.61 -0.17
CA ARG A 364 22.01 -3.95 -0.02
C ARG A 364 21.05 -4.34 -1.12
N SER A 365 21.54 -4.43 -2.36
CA SER A 365 20.75 -4.89 -3.51
C SER A 365 20.42 -6.39 -3.41
N ALA A 366 21.34 -7.21 -2.91
CA ALA A 366 21.08 -8.62 -2.66
C ALA A 366 20.00 -8.82 -1.58
N ALA A 367 20.10 -8.09 -0.46
CA ALA A 367 19.08 -8.11 0.60
C ALA A 367 17.70 -7.67 0.10
N PHE A 368 17.66 -6.65 -0.77
CA PHE A 368 16.43 -6.22 -1.44
C PHE A 368 15.80 -7.35 -2.26
N VAL A 369 16.58 -8.02 -3.11
CA VAL A 369 16.09 -9.13 -3.95
C VAL A 369 15.56 -10.28 -3.09
N VAL A 370 16.28 -10.66 -2.03
CA VAL A 370 15.83 -11.70 -1.10
C VAL A 370 14.49 -11.33 -0.46
N ALA A 371 14.33 -10.07 -0.02
CA ALA A 371 13.07 -9.62 0.54
C ALA A 371 11.91 -9.67 -0.46
N ILE A 372 12.13 -9.22 -1.71
CA ILE A 372 11.11 -9.25 -2.76
C ILE A 372 10.69 -10.69 -3.06
N ILE A 373 11.65 -11.61 -3.22
CA ILE A 373 11.36 -13.04 -3.45
C ILE A 373 10.61 -13.64 -2.26
N ALA A 374 11.00 -13.31 -1.03
CA ALA A 374 10.34 -13.81 0.17
C ALA A 374 8.88 -13.36 0.27
N ILE A 375 8.58 -12.08 -0.02
CA ILE A 375 7.19 -11.57 -0.03
C ILE A 375 6.39 -12.21 -1.15
N ASP A 376 6.95 -12.30 -2.36
CA ASP A 376 6.29 -12.91 -3.51
C ASP A 376 5.93 -14.37 -3.22
N TYR A 377 6.88 -15.14 -2.69
CA TYR A 377 6.68 -16.56 -2.45
C TYR A 377 5.75 -16.85 -1.26
N ALA A 378 5.73 -15.99 -0.24
CA ALA A 378 4.79 -16.10 0.89
C ALA A 378 3.36 -15.68 0.53
N THR A 379 3.15 -14.88 -0.52
CA THR A 379 1.81 -14.42 -0.95
C THR A 379 1.29 -15.20 -2.16
N SER A 380 2.14 -15.48 -3.15
CA SER A 380 1.79 -16.08 -4.43
C SER A 380 2.34 -17.50 -4.63
N GLY A 381 3.42 -17.86 -3.95
CA GLY A 381 4.05 -19.18 -4.05
C GLY A 381 3.29 -20.27 -3.28
N GLY A 382 3.84 -21.49 -3.23
CA GLY A 382 3.20 -22.62 -2.58
C GLY A 382 2.84 -22.35 -1.12
N PHE A 383 3.70 -21.67 -0.35
CA PHE A 383 3.36 -21.28 1.02
C PHE A 383 2.15 -20.34 1.08
N GLY A 384 2.06 -19.34 0.21
CA GLY A 384 0.89 -18.46 0.14
C GLY A 384 -0.39 -19.19 -0.27
N VAL A 385 -0.28 -20.13 -1.21
CA VAL A 385 -1.44 -20.95 -1.61
C VAL A 385 -1.92 -21.84 -0.46
N TYR A 386 -1.02 -22.59 0.19
CA TYR A 386 -1.40 -23.48 1.29
C TYR A 386 -1.81 -22.72 2.56
N ALA A 387 -1.37 -21.47 2.75
CA ALA A 387 -1.79 -20.61 3.86
C ALA A 387 -3.30 -20.33 3.90
N HIS A 388 -4.00 -20.47 2.76
CA HIS A 388 -5.46 -20.36 2.71
C HIS A 388 -6.17 -21.62 3.21
N PHE A 389 -5.46 -22.75 3.38
CA PHE A 389 -6.06 -24.06 3.66
C PHE A 389 -5.56 -24.72 4.95
N SER A 390 -4.53 -24.18 5.59
CA SER A 390 -3.93 -24.74 6.80
C SER A 390 -3.36 -23.66 7.69
N PHE A 391 -3.52 -23.82 9.00
CA PHE A 391 -2.98 -22.92 10.01
C PHE A 391 -1.45 -23.00 10.05
N SER A 392 -0.87 -24.18 9.93
CA SER A 392 0.60 -24.33 9.94
C SER A 392 1.25 -23.61 8.75
N TYR A 393 0.71 -23.77 7.54
CA TYR A 393 1.19 -23.04 6.37
C TYR A 393 0.89 -21.53 6.43
N HIS A 394 -0.25 -21.15 7.02
CA HIS A 394 -0.54 -19.75 7.33
C HIS A 394 0.55 -19.14 8.20
N MET A 395 0.96 -19.86 9.26
CA MET A 395 2.04 -19.41 10.13
C MET A 395 3.37 -19.30 9.37
N ILE A 396 3.72 -20.26 8.51
CA ILE A 396 4.94 -20.17 7.68
C ILE A 396 4.93 -18.90 6.84
N ALA A 397 3.84 -18.67 6.08
CA ALA A 397 3.73 -17.50 5.20
C ALA A 397 3.84 -16.20 6.00
N HIS A 398 3.12 -16.08 7.11
CA HIS A 398 3.12 -14.88 7.94
C HIS A 398 4.43 -14.65 8.70
N MET A 399 5.17 -15.71 9.08
CA MET A 399 6.53 -15.58 9.62
C MET A 399 7.54 -15.12 8.57
N ILE A 400 7.40 -15.57 7.31
CA ILE A 400 8.22 -15.05 6.21
C ILE A 400 7.94 -13.55 6.01
N LEU A 401 6.67 -13.15 5.98
CA LEU A 401 6.25 -11.76 5.80
C LEU A 401 6.58 -10.86 7.00
N GLY A 402 6.50 -11.39 8.22
CA GLY A 402 6.71 -10.65 9.47
C GLY A 402 8.18 -10.55 9.89
N MET A 403 9.03 -11.50 9.49
CA MET A 403 10.41 -11.57 9.99
C MET A 403 11.46 -11.60 8.88
N ILE A 404 11.37 -12.57 7.98
CA ILE A 404 12.44 -12.81 7.00
C ILE A 404 12.49 -11.69 5.96
N ALA A 405 11.37 -11.38 5.32
CA ALA A 405 11.32 -10.33 4.31
C ALA A 405 11.64 -8.94 4.88
N PRO A 406 11.09 -8.51 6.04
CA PRO A 406 11.41 -7.24 6.64
C PRO A 406 12.89 -7.02 6.95
N ILE A 407 13.62 -8.03 7.40
CA ILE A 407 15.06 -7.93 7.62
C ILE A 407 15.78 -7.58 6.30
N GLY A 408 15.44 -8.29 5.21
CA GLY A 408 15.99 -7.98 3.89
C GLY A 408 15.62 -6.57 3.41
N LEU A 409 14.39 -6.12 3.64
CA LEU A 409 13.94 -4.76 3.33
C LEU A 409 14.75 -3.71 4.09
N VAL A 410 14.94 -3.87 5.40
CA VAL A 410 15.71 -2.92 6.22
C VAL A 410 17.18 -2.88 5.81
N LEU A 411 17.80 -4.05 5.59
CA LEU A 411 19.19 -4.16 5.16
C LEU A 411 19.42 -3.56 3.77
N SER A 412 18.37 -3.48 2.93
CA SER A 412 18.47 -2.83 1.62
C SER A 412 18.57 -1.30 1.66
N ALA A 413 18.38 -0.68 2.83
CA ALA A 413 18.41 0.77 3.08
C ALA A 413 17.54 1.60 2.11
N PRO A 414 16.23 1.26 1.95
CA PRO A 414 15.36 1.87 0.95
C PRO A 414 15.14 3.36 1.22
N ILE A 415 15.08 3.79 2.48
CA ILE A 415 14.88 5.21 2.83
C ILE A 415 16.14 6.01 2.49
N THR A 416 17.33 5.47 2.78
CA THR A 416 18.61 6.07 2.39
C THR A 416 18.69 6.22 0.87
N LEU A 417 18.33 5.18 0.11
CA LEU A 417 18.35 5.23 -1.34
C LEU A 417 17.41 6.33 -1.84
N ALA A 418 16.17 6.36 -1.36
CA ALA A 418 15.19 7.38 -1.70
C ALA A 418 15.70 8.80 -1.40
N LEU A 419 16.25 9.04 -0.21
CA LEU A 419 16.78 10.36 0.17
C LEU A 419 17.98 10.82 -0.67
N ARG A 420 18.73 9.89 -1.28
CA ARG A 420 19.85 10.22 -2.18
C ARG A 420 19.43 10.42 -3.63
N THR A 421 18.31 9.83 -4.05
CA THR A 421 17.91 9.78 -5.47
C THR A 421 16.65 10.56 -5.82
N LEU A 422 15.80 10.85 -4.84
CA LEU A 422 14.58 11.65 -5.06
C LEU A 422 14.93 13.03 -5.63
N PRO A 423 14.05 13.60 -6.50
CA PRO A 423 14.28 14.91 -7.09
C PRO A 423 14.51 16.00 -6.02
N GLN A 424 15.45 16.90 -6.31
CA GLN A 424 15.63 18.13 -5.54
C GLN A 424 14.46 19.09 -5.78
N SER A 425 14.30 20.06 -4.88
CA SER A 425 13.38 21.19 -5.05
C SER A 425 13.68 21.98 -6.33
N ARG A 426 12.65 22.57 -6.94
CA ARG A 426 12.81 23.41 -8.16
C ARG A 426 13.40 24.77 -7.83
N ASP A 427 13.15 25.28 -6.63
CA ASP A 427 13.67 26.53 -6.10
C ASP A 427 14.06 26.38 -4.62
N HIS A 428 14.57 27.46 -4.02
CA HIS A 428 15.05 27.48 -2.63
C HIS A 428 13.93 27.47 -1.58
N GLN A 429 12.71 27.85 -1.94
CA GLN A 429 11.56 27.92 -1.02
C GLN A 429 10.78 26.60 -1.00
N GLU A 430 10.75 25.89 -2.13
CA GLU A 430 10.03 24.64 -2.29
C GLU A 430 10.61 23.55 -1.40
N ARG A 431 9.73 22.87 -0.64
CA ARG A 431 10.12 21.67 0.12
C ARG A 431 10.34 20.49 -0.81
N GLY A 432 9.48 20.32 -1.80
CA GLY A 432 9.56 19.25 -2.79
C GLY A 432 9.39 17.84 -2.20
N VAL A 433 9.58 16.82 -3.06
CA VAL A 433 9.33 15.41 -2.71
C VAL A 433 10.30 14.91 -1.64
N ARG A 434 11.60 15.18 -1.84
CA ARG A 434 12.65 14.80 -0.90
C ARG A 434 12.46 15.49 0.45
N GLY A 435 12.22 16.81 0.47
CA GLY A 435 12.01 17.54 1.71
C GLY A 435 10.73 17.12 2.44
N THR A 436 9.70 16.68 1.71
CA THR A 436 8.47 16.13 2.31
C THR A 436 8.74 14.79 3.00
N LEU A 437 9.53 13.91 2.38
CA LEU A 437 9.99 12.68 3.03
C LEU A 437 10.82 12.98 4.28
N VAL A 438 11.77 13.91 4.22
CA VAL A 438 12.55 14.35 5.39
C VAL A 438 11.65 14.88 6.49
N ALA A 439 10.67 15.73 6.16
CA ALA A 439 9.73 16.28 7.12
C ALA A 439 8.83 15.20 7.76
N ALA A 440 8.44 14.18 6.99
CA ALA A 440 7.69 13.04 7.51
C ALA A 440 8.53 12.22 8.50
N LEU A 441 9.79 11.92 8.15
CA LEU A 441 10.71 11.16 9.00
C LEU A 441 11.05 11.89 10.31
N HIS A 442 11.07 13.22 10.33
CA HIS A 442 11.32 14.03 11.53
C HIS A 442 10.04 14.48 12.24
N SER A 443 8.87 13.96 11.85
CA SER A 443 7.60 14.31 12.47
C SER A 443 7.46 13.69 13.87
N LYS A 444 6.67 14.31 14.75
CA LYS A 444 6.34 13.76 16.07
C LYS A 444 5.70 12.36 15.96
N LEU A 445 4.88 12.15 14.93
CA LEU A 445 4.24 10.88 14.66
C LEU A 445 5.26 9.80 14.29
N ALA A 446 6.22 10.11 13.42
CA ALA A 446 7.33 9.20 13.13
C ALA A 446 8.12 8.86 14.40
N GLY A 447 8.43 9.86 15.23
CA GLY A 447 9.09 9.66 16.53
C GLY A 447 8.33 8.75 17.51
N PHE A 448 6.99 8.76 17.47
CA PHE A 448 6.14 7.86 18.24
C PHE A 448 6.23 6.42 17.71
N TRP A 449 6.07 6.22 16.41
CA TRP A 449 6.10 4.87 15.81
C TRP A 449 7.46 4.19 15.88
N VAL A 450 8.56 4.96 15.76
CA VAL A 450 9.93 4.42 15.84
C VAL A 450 10.43 4.25 17.28
N ASN A 451 9.57 4.45 18.29
CA ASN A 451 9.88 4.08 19.66
C ASN A 451 9.93 2.54 19.77
N PRO A 452 10.98 1.95 20.37
CA PRO A 452 11.14 0.49 20.43
C PRO A 452 10.00 -0.23 21.16
N VAL A 453 9.39 0.38 22.18
CA VAL A 453 8.24 -0.21 22.89
C VAL A 453 6.99 -0.18 22.01
N VAL A 454 6.77 0.91 21.28
CA VAL A 454 5.64 1.03 20.35
C VAL A 454 5.80 0.05 19.20
N ALA A 455 7.00 -0.04 18.62
CA ALA A 455 7.31 -1.00 17.57
C ALA A 455 7.14 -2.45 18.04
N LEU A 456 7.58 -2.78 19.25
CA LEU A 456 7.36 -4.09 19.88
C LEU A 456 5.87 -4.39 20.08
N LEU A 457 5.10 -3.43 20.59
CA LEU A 457 3.66 -3.58 20.79
C LEU A 457 2.91 -3.80 19.48
N ILE A 458 3.32 -3.14 18.40
CA ILE A 458 2.73 -3.34 17.08
C ILE A 458 3.15 -4.70 16.51
N PHE A 459 4.40 -5.10 16.70
CA PHE A 459 4.91 -6.36 16.20
C PHE A 459 4.26 -7.54 16.92
N ASP A 460 4.58 -7.75 18.20
CA ASP A 460 4.09 -8.90 18.94
C ASP A 460 2.69 -8.70 19.53
N GLY A 461 2.36 -7.49 19.99
CA GLY A 461 1.02 -7.23 20.54
C GLY A 461 -0.09 -7.42 19.51
N SER A 462 0.20 -7.19 18.22
CA SER A 462 -0.74 -7.48 17.14
C SER A 462 -0.99 -8.98 16.94
N LEU A 463 -0.03 -9.87 17.27
CA LEU A 463 -0.24 -11.31 17.21
C LEU A 463 -1.34 -11.73 18.18
N PHE A 464 -1.30 -11.24 19.42
CA PHE A 464 -2.33 -11.53 20.41
C PHE A 464 -3.69 -10.95 19.98
N ALA A 465 -3.70 -9.71 19.50
CA ALA A 465 -4.93 -9.08 19.01
C ALA A 465 -5.54 -9.86 17.82
N LEU A 466 -4.71 -10.37 16.90
CA LEU A 466 -5.18 -11.10 15.73
C LEU A 466 -5.71 -12.49 16.12
N TYR A 467 -4.88 -13.31 16.75
CA TYR A 467 -5.14 -14.74 16.93
C TYR A 467 -6.00 -15.08 18.16
N PHE A 468 -5.98 -14.26 19.22
CA PHE A 468 -6.75 -14.52 20.45
C PHE A 468 -8.04 -13.68 20.54
N THR A 469 -8.46 -13.07 19.43
CA THR A 469 -9.78 -12.44 19.30
C THR A 469 -10.51 -13.01 18.07
N SER A 470 -11.74 -12.57 17.83
CA SER A 470 -12.48 -12.95 16.61
C SER A 470 -11.89 -12.36 15.32
N LEU A 471 -10.82 -11.57 15.40
CA LEU A 471 -10.22 -10.87 14.26
C LEU A 471 -9.66 -11.86 13.23
N PHE A 472 -8.92 -12.88 13.66
CA PHE A 472 -8.33 -13.87 12.75
C PHE A 472 -9.42 -14.61 11.94
N GLY A 473 -10.39 -15.23 12.61
CA GLY A 473 -11.48 -15.93 11.92
C GLY A 473 -12.31 -15.03 11.00
N GLY A 474 -12.55 -13.76 11.40
CA GLY A 474 -13.24 -12.78 10.55
C GLY A 474 -12.42 -12.34 9.34
N MET A 475 -11.12 -12.13 9.51
CA MET A 475 -10.22 -11.73 8.43
C MET A 475 -9.99 -12.85 7.42
N MET A 476 -9.83 -14.10 7.87
CA MET A 476 -9.67 -15.28 7.01
C MET A 476 -10.86 -15.49 6.05
N GLN A 477 -12.08 -15.13 6.49
CA GLN A 477 -13.28 -15.22 5.67
C GLN A 477 -13.36 -14.17 4.56
N SER A 478 -12.44 -13.20 4.52
CA SER A 478 -12.48 -12.11 3.55
C SER A 478 -11.13 -11.94 2.85
N HIS A 479 -11.16 -11.78 1.53
CA HIS A 479 -9.94 -11.53 0.75
C HIS A 479 -9.20 -10.26 1.22
N THR A 480 -9.95 -9.20 1.52
CA THR A 480 -9.38 -7.95 2.06
C THR A 480 -8.79 -8.15 3.45
N GLY A 481 -9.42 -8.99 4.30
CA GLY A 481 -8.87 -9.32 5.61
C GLY A 481 -7.52 -10.00 5.52
N HIS A 482 -7.39 -11.01 4.64
CA HIS A 482 -6.10 -11.62 4.29
C HIS A 482 -5.05 -10.61 3.81
N LEU A 483 -5.41 -9.76 2.84
CA LEU A 483 -4.52 -8.71 2.35
C LEU A 483 -4.06 -7.76 3.48
N VAL A 484 -4.97 -7.37 4.37
CA VAL A 484 -4.66 -6.53 5.52
C VAL A 484 -3.71 -7.24 6.48
N MET A 485 -3.89 -8.54 6.74
CA MET A 485 -2.96 -9.33 7.54
C MET A 485 -1.57 -9.32 6.88
N ASP A 486 -1.45 -9.69 5.61
CA ASP A 486 -0.17 -9.76 4.91
C ASP A 486 0.57 -8.41 4.91
N VAL A 487 -0.14 -7.32 4.58
CA VAL A 487 0.43 -5.95 4.60
C VAL A 487 0.85 -5.57 6.02
N HIS A 488 0.03 -5.88 7.04
CA HIS A 488 0.34 -5.60 8.43
C HIS A 488 1.60 -6.33 8.89
N PHE A 489 1.77 -7.62 8.56
CA PHE A 489 2.96 -8.38 8.92
C PHE A 489 4.24 -7.81 8.27
N VAL A 490 4.18 -7.47 6.98
CA VAL A 490 5.33 -6.81 6.30
C VAL A 490 5.66 -5.47 6.95
N LEU A 491 4.66 -4.63 7.23
CA LEU A 491 4.88 -3.28 7.77
C LEU A 491 5.31 -3.29 9.24
N SER A 492 4.71 -4.14 10.07
CA SER A 492 5.05 -4.29 11.50
C SER A 492 6.46 -4.85 11.66
N GLY A 493 6.81 -5.90 10.92
CA GLY A 493 8.16 -6.42 10.85
C GLY A 493 9.15 -5.37 10.36
N PHE A 494 8.81 -4.65 9.28
CA PHE A 494 9.70 -3.61 8.76
C PHE A 494 9.95 -2.52 9.80
N LEU A 495 8.91 -2.08 10.50
CA LEU A 495 9.01 -1.11 11.58
C LEU A 495 9.90 -1.62 12.72
N PHE A 496 9.64 -2.84 13.22
CA PHE A 496 10.40 -3.44 14.31
C PHE A 496 11.89 -3.56 13.95
N PHE A 497 12.21 -4.22 12.83
CA PHE A 497 13.60 -4.39 12.41
C PHE A 497 14.24 -3.05 11.97
N HIS A 498 13.48 -2.06 11.51
CA HIS A 498 14.01 -0.72 11.25
C HIS A 498 14.49 -0.05 12.54
N VAL A 499 13.71 -0.13 13.62
CA VAL A 499 14.07 0.40 14.94
C VAL A 499 15.25 -0.37 15.54
N ILE A 500 15.25 -1.69 15.39
CA ILE A 500 16.25 -2.57 16.01
C ILE A 500 17.55 -2.64 15.23
N ILE A 501 17.57 -2.64 13.89
CA ILE A 501 18.81 -2.77 13.10
C ILE A 501 19.38 -1.39 12.74
N GLY A 502 18.52 -0.42 12.41
CA GLY A 502 18.89 0.99 12.31
C GLY A 502 19.82 1.39 11.15
N VAL A 503 19.74 0.72 9.99
CA VAL A 503 20.56 1.06 8.80
C VAL A 503 20.14 2.40 8.19
N ASP A 504 18.84 2.65 8.12
CA ASP A 504 18.26 3.87 7.57
C ASP A 504 18.22 5.01 8.61
N PRO A 505 18.06 6.29 8.18
CA PRO A 505 17.98 7.41 9.10
C PRO A 505 16.76 7.31 10.01
N ASN A 506 16.97 7.49 11.32
CA ASN A 506 15.92 7.52 12.34
C ASN A 506 16.03 8.86 13.10
N PRO A 507 14.93 9.61 13.30
CA PRO A 507 14.94 10.89 14.03
C PRO A 507 15.54 10.78 15.44
N LYS A 508 15.37 9.65 16.13
CA LYS A 508 15.98 9.37 17.43
C LYS A 508 16.41 7.91 17.48
N ARG A 509 17.72 7.66 17.40
CA ARG A 509 18.26 6.31 17.56
C ARG A 509 18.13 5.89 19.02
N ALA A 510 17.46 4.77 19.28
CA ALA A 510 17.39 4.19 20.61
C ALA A 510 18.79 3.73 21.05
N PRO A 511 19.17 3.93 22.33
CA PRO A 511 20.41 3.38 22.87
C PRO A 511 20.53 1.87 22.64
N TYR A 512 21.75 1.37 22.48
CA TYR A 512 21.99 -0.06 22.23
C TYR A 512 21.37 -0.96 23.30
N ILE A 513 21.48 -0.58 24.57
CA ILE A 513 20.87 -1.31 25.70
C ILE A 513 19.35 -1.40 25.53
N ALA A 514 18.68 -0.30 25.16
CA ALA A 514 17.23 -0.31 24.94
C ALA A 514 16.85 -1.26 23.80
N ARG A 515 17.61 -1.27 22.70
CA ARG A 515 17.40 -2.21 21.58
C ARG A 515 17.57 -3.68 22.02
N ILE A 516 18.62 -3.96 22.79
CA ILE A 516 18.90 -5.30 23.33
C ILE A 516 17.78 -5.77 24.26
N VAL A 517 17.35 -4.93 25.21
CA VAL A 517 16.24 -5.24 26.13
C VAL A 517 14.95 -5.47 25.36
N THR A 518 14.66 -4.63 24.35
CA THR A 518 13.49 -4.82 23.47
C THR A 518 13.56 -6.14 22.70
N LEU A 519 14.74 -6.58 22.26
CA LEU A 519 14.89 -7.88 21.59
C LEU A 519 14.65 -9.06 22.54
N PHE A 520 15.19 -9.03 23.76
CA PHE A 520 14.90 -10.05 24.76
C PHE A 520 13.41 -10.10 25.13
N ALA A 521 12.78 -8.93 25.25
CA ALA A 521 11.33 -8.84 25.46
C ALA A 521 10.56 -9.43 24.28
N ALA A 522 10.95 -9.12 23.03
CA ALA A 522 10.36 -9.68 21.83
C ALA A 522 10.45 -11.22 21.80
N MET A 523 11.65 -11.77 22.02
CA MET A 523 11.85 -13.22 22.13
C MET A 523 10.91 -13.83 23.16
N SER A 524 10.87 -13.26 24.36
CA SER A 524 10.05 -13.79 25.46
C SER A 524 8.55 -13.74 25.15
N ILE A 525 8.07 -12.62 24.59
CA ILE A 525 6.65 -12.43 24.25
C ILE A 525 6.26 -13.35 23.09
N HIS A 526 7.12 -13.46 22.07
CA HIS A 526 6.88 -14.31 20.91
C HIS A 526 6.87 -15.80 21.30
N ALA A 527 7.83 -16.24 22.12
CA ALA A 527 7.84 -17.59 22.67
C ALA A 527 6.56 -17.90 23.46
N PHE A 528 6.11 -16.95 24.29
CA PHE A 528 4.86 -17.10 25.02
C PHE A 528 3.64 -17.17 24.09
N PHE A 529 3.59 -16.34 23.03
CA PHE A 529 2.56 -16.41 21.99
C PHE A 529 2.50 -17.81 21.36
N SER A 530 3.65 -18.35 20.93
CA SER A 530 3.73 -19.67 20.32
C SER A 530 3.29 -20.78 21.26
N ILE A 531 3.73 -20.76 22.52
CA ILE A 531 3.29 -21.72 23.54
C ILE A 531 1.79 -21.60 23.78
N ALA A 532 1.24 -20.38 23.83
CA ALA A 532 -0.19 -20.17 24.00
C ALA A 532 -0.99 -20.80 22.84
N VAL A 533 -0.53 -20.64 21.59
CA VAL A 533 -1.12 -21.30 20.41
C VAL A 533 -1.01 -22.83 20.52
N MET A 534 0.15 -23.36 20.91
CA MET A 534 0.35 -24.81 21.11
C MET A 534 -0.50 -25.38 22.25
N SER A 535 -0.80 -24.59 23.28
CA SER A 535 -1.62 -25.00 24.42
C SER A 535 -3.12 -24.82 24.20
N SER A 536 -3.51 -24.16 23.12
CA SER A 536 -4.92 -23.89 22.82
C SER A 536 -5.69 -25.19 22.59
N THR A 537 -6.88 -25.29 23.16
CA THR A 537 -7.76 -26.46 23.02
C THR A 537 -8.90 -26.23 22.04
N THR A 538 -8.96 -25.05 21.43
CA THR A 538 -9.98 -24.62 20.47
C THR A 538 -9.31 -24.04 19.23
N LEU A 539 -9.96 -24.18 18.08
CA LEU A 539 -9.48 -23.59 16.84
C LEU A 539 -9.62 -22.06 16.87
N LEU A 540 -8.52 -21.35 16.69
CA LEU A 540 -8.44 -19.88 16.75
C LEU A 540 -9.07 -19.21 15.52
N ASP A 541 -9.19 -19.94 14.43
CA ASP A 541 -9.75 -19.51 13.14
C ASP A 541 -11.29 -19.39 13.15
N GLY A 542 -11.94 -19.74 14.25
CA GLY A 542 -13.41 -19.75 14.34
C GLY A 542 -14.08 -20.76 13.42
N GLY A 543 -13.36 -21.82 13.00
CA GLY A 543 -13.88 -22.88 12.14
C GLY A 543 -13.80 -22.59 10.63
N TYR A 544 -13.00 -21.61 10.20
CA TYR A 544 -12.72 -21.33 8.79
C TYR A 544 -12.11 -22.55 8.06
N PHE A 545 -11.02 -23.13 8.55
CA PHE A 545 -10.33 -24.28 7.97
C PHE A 545 -11.21 -25.54 8.01
N ALA A 546 -12.08 -25.66 9.02
CA ALA A 546 -13.06 -26.75 9.08
C ALA A 546 -14.05 -26.72 7.91
N GLN A 547 -14.44 -25.53 7.45
CA GLN A 547 -15.37 -25.37 6.31
C GLN A 547 -14.75 -25.80 4.98
N LEU A 548 -13.42 -25.70 4.84
CA LEU A 548 -12.71 -26.03 3.60
C LEU A 548 -12.68 -27.53 3.30
N LYS A 549 -12.79 -28.38 4.34
CA LYS A 549 -12.76 -29.84 4.26
C LYS A 549 -11.51 -30.37 3.52
N ALA A 550 -10.34 -29.84 3.88
CA ALA A 550 -9.06 -30.25 3.28
C ALA A 550 -8.79 -31.74 3.54
N PRO A 551 -8.70 -32.61 2.50
CA PRO A 551 -8.65 -34.06 2.69
C PRO A 551 -7.32 -34.57 3.26
N TRP A 552 -6.28 -33.73 3.27
CA TRP A 552 -4.96 -34.06 3.82
C TRP A 552 -4.72 -33.53 5.23
N ILE A 553 -5.73 -32.91 5.85
CA ILE A 553 -5.67 -32.48 7.25
C ILE A 553 -6.65 -33.35 8.04
N SER A 554 -6.11 -34.31 8.77
CA SER A 554 -6.90 -35.22 9.61
C SER A 554 -7.31 -34.60 10.94
N ASP A 555 -6.48 -33.70 11.48
CA ASP A 555 -6.69 -33.03 12.76
C ASP A 555 -6.29 -31.56 12.64
N LEU A 556 -7.28 -30.67 12.74
CA LEU A 556 -7.10 -29.22 12.63
C LEU A 556 -6.43 -28.63 13.87
N LEU A 557 -6.64 -29.23 15.05
CA LEU A 557 -6.02 -28.75 16.28
C LEU A 557 -4.53 -29.11 16.28
N ALA A 558 -4.18 -30.31 15.82
CA ALA A 558 -2.78 -30.69 15.60
C ALA A 558 -2.09 -29.79 14.56
N ASP A 559 -2.76 -29.41 13.48
CA ASP A 559 -2.23 -28.44 12.49
C ASP A 559 -1.99 -27.06 13.11
N GLN A 560 -2.89 -26.61 14.00
CA GLN A 560 -2.72 -25.36 14.74
C GLN A 560 -1.55 -25.41 15.73
N HIS A 561 -1.40 -26.51 16.46
CA HIS A 561 -0.27 -26.72 17.37
C HIS A 561 1.06 -26.75 16.61
N LEU A 562 1.10 -27.40 15.45
CA LEU A 562 2.25 -27.35 14.54
C LEU A 562 2.54 -25.92 14.10
N GLY A 563 1.50 -25.13 13.77
CA GLY A 563 1.66 -23.70 13.49
C GLY A 563 2.29 -22.95 14.67
N GLY A 564 1.84 -23.19 15.90
CA GLY A 564 2.47 -22.63 17.09
C GLY A 564 3.96 -22.96 17.20
N ALA A 565 4.34 -24.22 16.99
CA ALA A 565 5.74 -24.66 17.00
C ALA A 565 6.59 -24.03 15.88
N ILE A 566 6.02 -23.88 14.68
CA ILE A 566 6.64 -23.18 13.55
C ILE A 566 6.88 -21.71 13.89
N GLY A 567 5.86 -21.04 14.46
CA GLY A 567 5.98 -19.65 14.90
C GLY A 567 7.14 -19.46 15.87
N TRP A 568 7.31 -20.40 16.81
CA TRP A 568 8.44 -20.37 17.76
C TRP A 568 9.79 -20.49 17.04
N ALA A 569 9.96 -21.55 16.24
CA ALA A 569 11.24 -21.83 15.58
C ALA A 569 11.65 -20.73 14.58
N MET A 570 10.70 -20.23 13.79
CA MET A 570 10.92 -19.15 12.83
C MET A 570 11.02 -17.78 13.51
N GLY A 571 10.50 -17.64 14.73
CA GLY A 571 10.57 -16.44 15.56
C GLY A 571 11.93 -16.17 16.16
N GLU A 572 12.49 -17.17 16.83
CA GLU A 572 13.70 -16.99 17.65
C GLU A 572 14.96 -16.79 16.80
N ILE A 573 15.09 -17.50 15.68
CA ILE A 573 16.30 -17.47 14.85
C ILE A 573 16.58 -16.04 14.31
N PRO A 574 15.64 -15.34 13.67
CA PRO A 574 15.87 -13.99 13.18
C PRO A 574 16.13 -12.97 14.31
N ILE A 575 15.46 -13.11 15.46
CA ILE A 575 15.66 -12.21 16.59
C ILE A 575 17.05 -12.40 17.20
N LEU A 576 17.51 -13.63 17.36
CA LEU A 576 18.88 -13.94 17.81
C LEU A 576 19.94 -13.35 16.86
N LEU A 577 19.73 -13.45 15.55
CA LEU A 577 20.62 -12.83 14.56
C LEU A 577 20.62 -11.30 14.68
N ALA A 578 19.45 -10.68 14.89
CA ALA A 578 19.34 -9.24 15.11
C ALA A 578 20.00 -8.80 16.43
N LEU A 579 19.93 -9.62 17.48
CA LEU A 579 20.61 -9.41 18.76
C LEU A 579 22.13 -9.43 18.60
N ILE A 580 22.67 -10.46 17.95
CA ILE A 580 24.11 -10.56 17.63
C ILE A 580 24.55 -9.35 16.80
N ALA A 581 23.78 -8.99 15.76
CA ALA A 581 24.09 -7.84 14.92
C ALA A 581 24.08 -6.51 15.71
N THR A 582 23.12 -6.33 16.62
CA THR A 582 23.02 -5.14 17.48
C THR A 582 24.18 -5.08 18.47
N PHE A 583 24.58 -6.21 19.05
CA PHE A 583 25.74 -6.30 19.94
C PHE A 583 27.05 -5.97 19.21
N ILE A 584 27.25 -6.51 18.01
CA ILE A 584 28.42 -6.19 17.17
C ILE A 584 28.43 -4.69 16.81
N GLN A 585 27.27 -4.10 16.49
CA GLN A 585 27.17 -2.65 16.24
C GLN A 585 27.57 -1.84 17.46
N TRP A 586 27.08 -2.22 18.65
CA TRP A 586 27.43 -1.56 19.91
C TRP A 586 28.93 -1.57 20.16
N VAL A 587 29.57 -2.75 20.13
CA VAL A 587 31.02 -2.88 20.36
C VAL A 587 31.83 -2.03 19.37
N ARG A 588 31.43 -2.01 18.09
CA ARG A 588 32.12 -1.24 17.05
C ARG A 588 31.98 0.26 17.22
N ASP A 589 30.81 0.73 17.65
CA ASP A 589 30.59 2.16 17.85
C ASP A 589 31.25 2.64 19.14
N ASP A 590 31.21 1.85 20.21
CA ASP A 590 31.92 2.13 21.46
C ASP A 590 33.43 2.22 21.24
N SER A 591 33.99 1.28 20.46
CA SER A 591 35.40 1.30 20.07
C SER A 591 35.80 2.53 19.25
N LYS A 592 34.88 3.09 18.44
CA LYS A 592 35.14 4.30 17.64
C LYS A 592 35.06 5.55 18.51
N GLU A 593 34.10 5.60 19.42
CA GLU A 593 33.94 6.74 20.32
C GLU A 593 35.11 6.81 21.30
N ALA A 594 35.54 5.68 21.87
CA ALA A 594 36.76 5.60 22.68
C ALA A 594 37.98 6.18 21.94
N LYS A 595 38.23 5.72 20.69
CA LYS A 595 39.31 6.26 19.85
C LYS A 595 39.17 7.75 19.52
N ARG A 596 37.95 8.28 19.46
CA ARG A 596 37.69 9.70 19.20
C ARG A 596 38.00 10.53 20.45
N ILE A 597 37.61 10.03 21.62
CA ILE A 597 37.93 10.63 22.91
C ILE A 597 39.44 10.64 23.11
N ASP A 598 40.12 9.50 22.92
CA ASP A 598 41.58 9.39 23.05
C ASP A 598 42.31 10.42 22.16
N LYS A 599 41.91 10.53 20.88
CA LYS A 599 42.48 11.53 19.96
C LYS A 599 42.21 12.97 20.37
N ASN A 600 41.04 13.25 20.95
CA ASN A 600 40.71 14.58 21.44
C ASN A 600 41.56 14.93 22.67
N THR A 601 41.72 13.98 23.59
CA THR A 601 42.59 14.09 24.76
C THR A 601 44.05 14.32 24.37
N GLU A 602 44.59 13.52 23.44
CA GLU A 602 45.95 13.73 22.89
C GLU A 602 46.11 15.13 22.27
N ARG A 603 45.10 15.59 21.53
CA ARG A 603 45.10 16.92 20.90
C ARG A 603 45.08 18.04 21.95
N LEU A 604 44.25 17.94 22.98
CA LEU A 604 44.16 18.92 24.06
C LEU A 604 45.45 18.95 24.88
N ALA A 605 46.02 17.79 25.19
CA ALA A 605 47.32 17.66 25.85
C ALA A 605 48.44 18.34 25.05
N ALA A 606 48.48 18.15 23.72
CA ALA A 606 49.44 18.81 22.84
C ALA A 606 49.28 20.34 22.77
N MET A 607 48.08 20.86 23.03
CA MET A 607 47.79 22.31 23.10
C MET A 607 47.94 22.89 24.52
N GLY A 608 48.33 22.08 25.51
CA GLY A 608 48.40 22.48 26.92
C GLY A 608 47.05 22.85 27.52
N GLN A 609 45.95 22.39 26.91
CA GLN A 609 44.59 22.61 27.39
C GLN A 609 44.12 21.43 28.23
N PRO A 610 43.34 21.67 29.30
CA PRO A 610 42.77 20.59 30.10
C PRO A 610 41.83 19.74 29.23
N ASP A 611 41.85 18.43 29.42
CA ASP A 611 40.88 17.52 28.83
C ASP A 611 39.58 17.49 29.67
N GLU A 612 38.56 16.79 29.16
CA GLU A 612 37.27 16.68 29.86
C GLU A 612 37.40 16.10 31.29
N LEU A 613 38.36 15.20 31.51
CA LEU A 613 38.64 14.63 32.83
C LEU A 613 39.26 15.66 33.78
N ALA A 614 40.19 16.49 33.30
CA ALA A 614 40.77 17.58 34.07
C ALA A 614 39.73 18.66 34.41
N GLU A 615 38.86 19.02 33.46
CA GLU A 615 37.72 19.92 33.73
C GLU A 615 36.75 19.33 34.75
N TYR A 616 36.42 18.04 34.62
CA TYR A 616 35.54 17.34 35.57
C TYR A 616 36.13 17.24 36.97
N ASN A 617 37.43 16.92 37.08
CA ASN A 617 38.14 16.89 38.36
C ASN A 617 38.18 18.29 39.01
N THR A 618 38.34 19.34 38.20
CA THR A 618 38.27 20.73 38.68
C THR A 618 36.88 21.05 39.22
N TYR A 619 35.82 20.63 38.53
CA TYR A 619 34.44 20.78 38.99
C TYR A 619 34.17 20.01 40.31
N LEU A 620 34.65 18.77 40.43
CA LEU A 620 34.54 17.99 41.68
C LEU A 620 35.32 18.65 42.83
N ALA A 621 36.49 19.22 42.57
CA ALA A 621 37.25 19.97 43.57
C ALA A 621 36.49 21.20 44.06
N GLN A 622 35.84 21.95 43.15
CA GLN A 622 34.99 23.10 43.51
C GLN A 622 33.77 22.68 44.35
N LEU A 623 33.14 21.55 44.04
CA LEU A 623 32.06 20.96 44.85
C LEU A 623 32.56 20.60 46.26
N ALA A 624 33.71 19.93 46.35
CA ALA A 624 34.29 19.55 47.63
C ALA A 624 34.69 20.77 48.49
N GLU A 625 35.19 21.85 47.88
CA GLU A 625 35.46 23.11 48.57
C GLU A 625 34.17 23.78 49.07
N ARG A 626 33.11 23.80 48.25
CA ARG A 626 31.80 24.31 48.67
C ARG A 626 31.21 23.54 49.84
N ASP A 627 31.33 22.21 49.86
CA ASP A 627 30.85 21.39 50.98
C ASP A 627 31.66 21.61 52.25
N ARG A 628 32.97 21.85 52.15
CA ARG A 628 33.82 22.20 53.30
C ARG A 628 33.47 23.58 53.86
N ASN A 629 33.23 24.55 52.98
CA ASN A 629 32.89 25.92 53.37
C ASN A 629 31.42 26.07 53.81
N GLY A 630 30.53 25.15 53.40
CA GLY A 630 29.12 25.08 53.82
C GLY A 630 28.88 24.38 55.16
N LYS A 631 29.92 23.83 55.80
CA LYS A 631 29.85 23.16 57.12
C LYS A 631 30.37 24.00 58.29
N SER A 632 30.57 25.31 58.12
CA SER A 632 30.94 26.22 59.23
C SER A 632 29.76 27.09 59.70
N ILE A 633 28.76 26.46 60.34
CA ILE A 633 27.84 27.15 61.27
C ILE A 633 28.00 26.50 62.63
#